data_AF-A0A1I1P1W8-F1
#
_entry.id   AF-A0A1I1P1W8-F1
#
_cell.length_a   1.000
_cell.length_b   1.000
_cell.length_c   1.000
_cell.angle_alpha   90.00
_cell.angle_beta   90.00
_cell.angle_gamma   90.00
#
_symmetry.space_group_name_H-M   'P 1'
#
loop_
_entity.id
_entity.type
_entity.pdbx_description
1 polymer ?
#
loop_
_entity_poly.entity_id
_entity_poly.type
_entity_poly.pdbx_seq_one_letter_code
_entity_poly.pdbx_strand_id
1 'polypeptide(L)'
;MEFWIVISKLIIFLYIVFSYVYSSVTNLPWIVFTLLLYFCTNVAIYIFKKDAVKKVFILASIVMIVVSHEQIHPLLLLFLPLNLYEFTSYYIQRRWMILFIMLLPVMFAQENIRMTYSLIAVFDFVVYTMAKLYTERLCKFEVDNDMMRKDMQRLTKNLNENKAYIRQSEYTFKLEERNRLSQEIHDKIGHSMTSALIQMEAAKRLMDTDKEKAAELLQNAISFFLIAIYKFGRNNDARNFI
;
A
#
# COMPACT_ATOMS: atom_id res chain seq x y z
N MET A 1 -13.16 7.21 15.38
CA MET A 1 -14.49 7.76 15.71
C MET A 1 -14.80 7.64 17.20
N GLU A 2 -14.78 6.45 17.80
CA GLU A 2 -15.09 6.23 19.22
C GLU A 2 -14.27 7.10 20.20
N PHE A 3 -12.97 7.27 19.95
CA PHE A 3 -12.09 8.13 20.78
C PHE A 3 -12.56 9.60 20.87
N TRP A 4 -12.97 10.19 19.74
CA TRP A 4 -13.46 11.57 19.71
C TRP A 4 -14.80 11.73 20.44
N ILE A 5 -15.63 10.68 20.44
CA ILE A 5 -16.89 10.65 21.21
C ILE A 5 -16.61 10.62 22.70
N VAL A 6 -15.64 9.82 23.16
CA VAL A 6 -15.26 9.76 24.58
C VAL A 6 -14.74 11.12 25.06
N ILE A 7 -13.91 11.80 24.25
CA ILE A 7 -13.36 13.12 24.61
C ILE A 7 -14.47 14.16 24.77
N SER A 8 -15.41 14.26 23.83
CA SER A 8 -16.50 15.23 23.96
C SER A 8 -17.43 14.91 25.12
N LYS A 9 -17.73 13.62 25.40
CA LYS A 9 -18.46 13.20 26.62
C LYS A 9 -17.76 13.68 27.89
N LEU A 10 -16.43 13.57 27.94
CA LEU A 10 -15.64 13.98 29.09
C LEU A 10 -15.64 15.51 29.27
N ILE A 11 -15.54 16.28 28.19
CA ILE A 11 -15.62 17.75 28.23
C ILE A 11 -16.99 18.21 28.75
N ILE A 12 -18.09 17.62 28.24
CA ILE A 12 -19.44 17.92 28.70
C ILE A 12 -19.62 17.53 30.17
N PHE A 13 -19.08 16.39 30.59
CA PHE A 13 -19.08 15.96 31.98
C PHE A 13 -18.37 16.96 32.91
N LEU A 14 -17.17 17.41 32.54
CA LEU A 14 -16.43 18.41 33.30
C LEU A 14 -17.18 19.75 33.37
N TYR A 15 -17.80 20.18 32.28
CA TYR A 15 -18.61 21.40 32.25
C TYR A 15 -19.80 21.32 33.22
N ILE A 16 -20.49 20.18 33.25
CA ILE A 16 -21.61 19.95 34.16
C ILE A 16 -21.14 19.97 35.62
N VAL A 17 -20.04 19.28 35.94
CA VAL A 17 -19.45 19.30 37.29
C VAL A 17 -19.09 20.72 37.71
N PHE A 18 -18.45 21.50 36.84
CA PHE A 18 -18.07 22.88 37.13
C PHE A 18 -19.30 23.78 37.36
N SER A 19 -20.34 23.64 36.54
CA SER A 19 -21.60 24.39 36.68
C SER A 19 -22.31 24.10 38.01
N TYR A 20 -22.26 22.85 38.50
CA TYR A 20 -22.81 22.46 39.79
C TYR A 20 -21.99 22.92 40.99
N VAL A 21 -20.68 23.11 40.86
CA VAL A 21 -19.86 23.70 41.94
C VAL A 21 -20.18 25.18 42.14
N TYR A 22 -20.52 25.89 41.06
CA TYR A 22 -20.82 27.33 41.10
C TYR A 22 -22.26 27.65 41.49
N SER A 23 -23.22 26.77 41.13
CA SER A 23 -24.62 26.91 41.53
C SER A 23 -24.82 26.16 42.84
N SER A 24 -25.08 26.83 43.95
CA SER A 24 -25.35 26.21 45.26
C SER A 24 -26.68 25.43 45.26
N VAL A 25 -26.65 24.21 44.70
CA VAL A 25 -27.84 23.35 44.54
C VAL A 25 -28.10 22.52 45.80
N THR A 26 -29.38 22.39 46.17
CA THR A 26 -29.84 21.73 47.41
C THR A 26 -29.78 20.20 47.41
N ASN A 27 -29.65 19.54 46.24
CA ASN A 27 -29.69 18.07 46.08
C ASN A 27 -28.39 17.45 45.52
N LEU A 28 -27.22 17.92 46.00
CA LEU A 28 -25.90 17.45 45.54
C LEU A 28 -25.71 15.90 45.52
N PRO A 29 -26.13 15.12 46.53
CA PRO A 29 -25.87 13.68 46.55
C PRO A 29 -26.55 12.91 45.40
N TRP A 30 -27.80 13.25 45.09
CA TRP A 30 -28.57 12.59 44.02
C TRP A 30 -28.03 12.92 42.63
N ILE A 31 -27.50 14.14 42.44
CA ILE A 31 -26.88 14.60 41.20
C ILE A 31 -25.56 13.84 40.95
N VAL A 32 -24.70 13.76 41.97
CA VAL A 32 -23.43 13.03 41.89
C VAL A 32 -23.67 11.54 41.63
N PHE A 33 -24.66 10.95 42.29
CA PHE A 33 -25.04 9.56 42.06
C PHE A 33 -25.47 9.31 40.61
N THR A 34 -26.32 10.18 40.04
CA THR A 34 -26.80 10.06 38.65
C THR A 34 -25.67 10.24 37.65
N LEU A 35 -24.75 11.18 37.89
CA LEU A 35 -23.57 11.40 37.06
C LEU A 35 -22.61 10.20 37.06
N LEU A 36 -22.37 9.60 38.23
CA LEU A 36 -21.54 8.41 38.36
C LEU A 36 -22.19 7.21 37.67
N LEU A 37 -23.50 7.05 37.82
CA LEU A 37 -24.26 5.97 37.19
C LEU A 37 -24.29 6.13 35.65
N TYR A 38 -24.41 7.38 35.16
CA TYR A 38 -24.25 7.71 33.75
C TYR A 38 -22.82 7.43 33.23
N PHE A 39 -21.79 7.74 34.03
CA PHE A 39 -20.40 7.44 33.67
C PHE A 39 -20.17 5.92 33.57
N CYS A 40 -20.64 5.15 34.56
CA CYS A 40 -20.55 3.69 34.56
C CYS A 40 -21.24 3.06 33.34
N THR A 41 -22.44 3.51 33.00
CA THR A 41 -23.15 3.01 31.82
C THR A 41 -22.46 3.40 30.51
N ASN A 42 -21.86 4.59 30.41
CA ASN A 42 -21.06 4.97 29.24
C ASN A 42 -19.78 4.15 29.10
N VAL A 43 -19.04 3.92 30.19
CA VAL A 43 -17.84 3.07 30.15
C VAL A 43 -18.21 1.64 29.77
N ALA A 44 -19.35 1.13 30.24
CA ALA A 44 -19.85 -0.19 29.87
C ALA A 44 -20.11 -0.33 28.36
N ILE A 45 -20.61 0.71 27.67
CA ILE A 45 -20.80 0.71 26.21
C ILE A 45 -19.49 0.39 25.48
N TYR A 46 -18.35 0.90 25.96
CA TYR A 46 -17.05 0.70 25.30
C TYR A 46 -16.37 -0.64 25.65
N ILE A 47 -16.80 -1.31 26.72
CA ILE A 47 -16.27 -2.63 27.11
C ILE A 47 -16.82 -3.76 26.23
N PHE A 48 -18.08 -3.64 25.78
CA PHE A 48 -18.72 -4.71 25.00
C PHE A 48 -18.49 -4.57 23.50
N LYS A 49 -17.87 -5.59 22.88
CA LYS A 49 -17.60 -5.62 21.42
C LYS A 49 -18.82 -5.90 20.53
N LYS A 50 -19.93 -6.42 21.07
CA LYS A 50 -21.14 -6.75 20.28
C LYS A 50 -22.01 -5.51 20.06
N ASP A 51 -22.27 -5.17 18.81
CA ASP A 51 -23.12 -4.02 18.42
C ASP A 51 -24.53 -4.07 19.03
N ALA A 52 -25.13 -5.25 19.15
CA ALA A 52 -26.45 -5.40 19.76
C ALA A 52 -26.46 -4.99 21.25
N VAL A 53 -25.37 -5.30 21.97
CA VAL A 53 -25.22 -4.95 23.39
C VAL A 53 -24.97 -3.44 23.53
N LYS A 54 -24.12 -2.86 22.67
CA LYS A 54 -23.90 -1.41 22.62
C LYS A 54 -25.22 -0.65 22.44
N LYS A 55 -26.11 -1.10 21.54
CA LYS A 55 -27.42 -0.48 21.30
C LYS A 55 -28.33 -0.48 22.54
N VAL A 56 -28.37 -1.60 23.26
CA VAL A 56 -29.17 -1.72 24.49
C VAL A 56 -28.67 -0.75 25.56
N PHE A 57 -27.36 -0.62 25.73
CA PHE A 57 -26.79 0.33 26.68
C PHE A 57 -26.98 1.80 26.28
N ILE A 58 -26.94 2.13 24.98
CA ILE A 58 -27.25 3.47 24.48
C ILE A 58 -28.74 3.82 24.70
N LEU A 59 -29.64 2.86 24.48
CA LEU A 59 -31.05 3.06 24.79
C LEU A 59 -31.27 3.22 26.30
N ALA A 60 -30.57 2.45 27.13
CA ALA A 60 -30.62 2.60 28.58
C ALA A 60 -30.10 3.96 29.06
N SER A 61 -29.01 4.49 28.47
CA SER A 61 -28.50 5.82 28.81
C SER A 61 -29.48 6.94 28.41
N ILE A 62 -30.15 6.82 27.26
CA ILE A 62 -31.21 7.75 26.83
C ILE A 62 -32.40 7.70 27.80
N VAL A 63 -32.88 6.51 28.17
CA VAL A 63 -33.98 6.35 29.13
C VAL A 63 -33.62 6.95 30.48
N MET A 64 -32.39 6.76 30.96
CA MET A 64 -31.94 7.37 32.20
C MET A 64 -31.91 8.90 32.13
N ILE A 65 -31.44 9.49 31.02
CA ILE A 65 -31.44 10.96 30.85
C ILE A 65 -32.88 11.50 30.88
N VAL A 66 -33.84 10.82 30.24
CA VAL A 66 -35.25 11.23 30.20
C VAL A 66 -35.91 11.12 31.58
N VAL A 67 -35.67 10.04 32.33
CA VAL A 67 -36.20 9.88 33.69
C VAL A 67 -35.58 10.90 34.66
N SER A 68 -34.29 11.19 34.51
CA SER A 68 -33.61 12.17 35.35
C SER A 68 -33.95 13.63 35.03
N HIS A 69 -34.51 13.92 33.84
CA HIS A 69 -34.99 15.26 33.46
C HIS A 69 -36.13 15.73 34.38
N GLU A 70 -37.09 14.84 34.66
CA GLU A 70 -38.30 15.14 35.43
C GLU A 70 -38.08 15.14 36.95
N GLN A 71 -37.11 14.37 37.45
CA GLN A 71 -36.92 14.16 38.90
C GLN A 71 -35.76 14.92 39.52
N ILE A 72 -34.74 15.29 38.75
CA ILE A 72 -33.44 15.71 39.32
C ILE A 72 -33.06 17.11 38.85
N HIS A 73 -32.54 17.29 37.63
CA HIS A 73 -32.18 18.62 37.14
C HIS A 73 -32.17 18.73 35.59
N PRO A 74 -32.56 19.89 35.04
CA PRO A 74 -32.62 20.14 33.59
C PRO A 74 -31.28 20.05 32.83
N LEU A 75 -30.13 20.18 33.51
CA LEU A 75 -28.79 20.17 32.90
C LEU A 75 -28.38 18.81 32.31
N LEU A 76 -28.99 17.71 32.77
CA LEU A 76 -28.73 16.35 32.24
C LEU A 76 -29.14 16.18 30.78
N LEU A 77 -30.03 17.05 30.28
CA LEU A 77 -30.43 17.07 28.87
C LEU A 77 -29.23 17.33 27.94
N LEU A 78 -28.13 17.91 28.42
CA LEU A 78 -26.95 18.24 27.62
C LEU A 78 -26.20 17.03 27.06
N PHE A 79 -26.39 15.84 27.64
CA PHE A 79 -25.81 14.60 27.11
C PHE A 79 -26.62 13.97 25.96
N LEU A 80 -27.86 14.42 25.77
CA LEU A 80 -28.82 13.83 24.83
C LEU A 80 -28.42 13.97 23.34
N PRO A 81 -27.87 15.11 22.85
CA PRO A 81 -27.40 15.23 21.47
C PRO A 81 -26.37 14.15 21.15
N LEU A 82 -25.45 13.90 22.08
CA LEU A 82 -24.34 12.98 21.87
C LEU A 82 -24.78 11.52 21.77
N ASN A 83 -25.69 11.10 22.66
CA ASN A 83 -26.25 9.74 22.64
C ASN A 83 -27.12 9.53 21.38
N LEU A 84 -27.86 10.57 20.95
CA LEU A 84 -28.61 10.54 19.69
C LEU A 84 -27.67 10.46 18.49
N TYR A 85 -26.55 11.17 18.46
CA TYR A 85 -25.57 11.04 17.37
C TYR A 85 -25.10 9.59 17.22
N GLU A 86 -24.70 8.98 18.33
CA GLU A 86 -24.15 7.64 18.38
C GLU A 86 -25.17 6.60 17.87
N PHE A 87 -26.42 6.71 18.31
CA PHE A 87 -27.53 5.87 17.85
C PHE A 87 -27.88 6.09 16.38
N THR A 88 -28.00 7.35 15.95
CA THR A 88 -28.49 7.70 14.60
C THR A 88 -27.43 7.46 13.54
N SER A 89 -26.15 7.60 13.87
CA SER A 89 -25.02 7.34 12.95
C SER A 89 -24.95 5.87 12.49
N TYR A 90 -25.56 4.95 13.25
CA TYR A 90 -25.65 3.54 12.92
C TYR A 90 -26.73 3.23 11.88
N TYR A 91 -27.85 3.97 11.88
CA TYR A 91 -29.04 3.66 11.07
C TYR A 91 -29.22 4.60 9.87
N ILE A 92 -28.76 5.85 9.98
CA ILE A 92 -28.99 6.89 8.97
C ILE A 92 -27.68 7.39 8.38
N GLN A 93 -27.58 7.26 7.06
CA GLN A 93 -26.41 7.68 6.29
C GLN A 93 -26.47 9.14 5.83
N ARG A 94 -27.67 9.75 5.82
CA ARG A 94 -27.88 11.15 5.39
C ARG A 94 -27.61 12.13 6.55
N ARG A 95 -26.55 12.93 6.41
CA ARG A 95 -26.03 13.85 7.47
C ARG A 95 -27.05 14.86 7.97
N TRP A 96 -27.85 15.44 7.09
CA TRP A 96 -28.85 16.45 7.47
C TRP A 96 -29.94 15.88 8.38
N MET A 97 -30.34 14.61 8.20
CA MET A 97 -31.33 13.96 9.06
C MET A 97 -30.83 13.78 10.50
N ILE A 98 -29.52 13.57 10.68
CA ILE A 98 -28.90 13.44 12.01
C ILE A 98 -29.01 14.77 12.76
N LEU A 99 -28.76 15.90 12.10
CA LEU A 99 -28.89 17.23 12.69
C LEU A 99 -30.34 17.53 13.12
N PHE A 100 -31.34 17.18 12.30
CA PHE A 100 -32.74 17.35 12.67
C PHE A 100 -33.12 16.53 13.90
N ILE A 101 -32.64 15.28 13.99
CA ILE A 101 -32.86 14.42 15.15
C ILE A 101 -32.18 14.97 16.42
N MET A 102 -30.97 15.54 16.31
CA MET A 102 -30.26 16.13 17.45
C MET A 102 -30.93 17.40 17.99
N LEU A 103 -31.60 18.16 17.13
CA LEU A 103 -32.31 19.38 17.48
C LEU A 103 -33.73 19.15 17.99
N LEU A 104 -34.34 17.98 17.74
CA LEU A 104 -35.70 17.66 18.17
C LEU A 104 -35.92 17.87 19.70
N PRO A 105 -34.98 17.46 20.59
CA PRO A 105 -35.12 17.66 22.03
C PRO A 105 -35.04 19.13 22.49
N VAL A 106 -34.60 20.06 21.63
CA VAL A 106 -34.57 21.51 21.94
C VAL A 106 -35.97 22.05 22.22
N MET A 107 -36.99 21.52 21.53
CA MET A 107 -38.37 21.97 21.70
C MET A 107 -38.93 21.64 23.08
N PHE A 108 -38.38 20.62 23.74
CA PHE A 108 -38.76 20.20 25.08
C PHE A 108 -37.87 20.83 26.17
N ALA A 109 -36.81 21.54 25.79
CA ALA A 109 -35.88 22.15 26.74
C ALA A 109 -36.41 23.45 27.35
N GLN A 110 -36.23 23.62 28.66
CA GLN A 110 -36.51 24.85 29.41
C GLN A 110 -35.68 26.03 28.86
N GLU A 111 -36.24 27.26 28.93
CA GLU A 111 -35.68 28.45 28.26
C GLU A 111 -34.23 28.76 28.66
N ASN A 112 -33.87 28.54 29.93
CA ASN A 112 -32.53 28.84 30.45
C ASN A 112 -31.40 27.97 29.84
N ILE A 113 -31.73 26.78 29.31
CA ILE A 113 -30.73 25.80 28.83
C ILE A 113 -30.81 25.61 27.32
N ARG A 114 -31.91 26.07 26.69
CA ARG A 114 -32.18 25.91 25.25
C ARG A 114 -31.04 26.43 24.37
N MET A 115 -30.50 27.61 24.72
CA MET A 115 -29.43 28.25 23.95
C MET A 115 -28.12 27.46 24.04
N THR A 116 -27.74 27.03 25.25
CA THR A 116 -26.53 26.23 25.51
C THR A 116 -26.61 24.86 24.86
N TYR A 117 -27.77 24.20 24.94
CA TYR A 117 -28.01 22.92 24.28
C TYR A 117 -27.89 23.05 22.75
N SER A 118 -28.52 24.05 22.15
CA SER A 118 -28.47 24.23 20.69
C SER A 118 -27.04 24.44 20.19
N LEU A 119 -26.24 25.21 20.93
CA LEU A 119 -24.85 25.47 20.56
C LEU A 119 -24.00 24.19 20.63
N ILE A 120 -24.19 23.38 21.67
CA ILE A 120 -23.48 22.11 21.83
C ILE A 120 -23.92 21.10 20.75
N ALA A 121 -25.22 20.99 20.45
CA ALA A 121 -25.71 20.10 19.40
C ALA A 121 -25.13 20.44 18.02
N VAL A 122 -25.03 21.73 17.68
CA VAL A 122 -24.42 22.17 16.41
C VAL A 122 -22.91 21.93 16.41
N PHE A 123 -22.22 22.22 17.52
CA PHE A 123 -20.78 22.02 17.64
C PHE A 123 -20.41 20.53 17.51
N ASP A 124 -21.12 19.67 18.23
CA ASP A 124 -20.95 18.22 18.16
C ASP A 124 -21.21 17.70 16.75
N PHE A 125 -22.26 18.17 16.07
CA PHE A 125 -22.53 17.79 14.69
C PHE A 125 -21.35 18.12 13.75
N VAL A 126 -20.76 19.30 13.88
CA VAL A 126 -19.59 19.72 13.08
C VAL A 126 -18.39 18.84 13.38
N VAL A 127 -18.02 18.71 14.66
CA VAL A 127 -16.86 17.92 15.10
C VAL A 127 -16.99 16.47 14.62
N TYR A 128 -18.16 15.86 14.76
CA TYR A 128 -18.35 14.48 14.35
C TYR A 128 -18.43 14.28 12.85
N THR A 129 -19.01 15.22 12.11
CA THR A 129 -18.99 15.18 10.65
C THR A 129 -17.55 15.25 10.13
N MET A 130 -16.73 16.12 10.72
CA MET A 130 -15.30 16.23 10.40
C MET A 130 -14.54 14.96 10.78
N ALA A 131 -14.75 14.43 11.99
CA ALA A 131 -14.10 13.20 12.45
C ALA A 131 -14.44 12.00 11.55
N LYS A 132 -15.70 11.89 11.10
CA LYS A 132 -16.14 10.84 10.17
C LYS A 132 -15.46 10.98 8.81
N LEU A 133 -15.49 12.19 8.23
CA LEU A 133 -14.81 12.49 6.97
C LEU A 133 -13.31 12.18 7.02
N TYR A 134 -12.66 12.56 8.13
CA TYR A 134 -11.25 12.31 8.33
C TYR A 134 -10.95 10.80 8.43
N THR A 135 -11.76 10.05 9.17
CA THR A 135 -11.61 8.60 9.29
C THR A 135 -11.83 7.89 7.95
N GLU A 136 -12.85 8.27 7.18
CA GLU A 136 -13.12 7.72 5.84
C GLU A 136 -11.97 8.02 4.87
N ARG A 137 -11.43 9.24 4.90
CA ARG A 137 -10.26 9.62 4.10
C ARG A 137 -9.03 8.83 4.50
N LEU A 138 -8.74 8.70 5.79
CA LEU A 138 -7.61 7.91 6.28
C LEU A 138 -7.68 6.46 5.81
N CYS A 139 -8.84 5.83 5.92
CA CYS A 139 -9.03 4.45 5.45
C CYS A 139 -8.78 4.32 3.94
N LYS A 140 -9.26 5.27 3.13
CA LYS A 140 -8.96 5.30 1.69
C LYS A 140 -7.46 5.47 1.43
N PHE A 141 -6.81 6.40 2.13
CA PHE A 141 -5.37 6.62 2.01
C PHE A 141 -4.55 5.38 2.40
N GLU A 142 -4.99 4.64 3.41
CA GLU A 142 -4.34 3.40 3.83
C GLU A 142 -4.46 2.31 2.75
N VAL A 143 -5.66 2.12 2.20
CA VAL A 143 -5.90 1.18 1.08
C VAL A 143 -5.09 1.57 -0.15
N ASP A 144 -5.07 2.85 -0.52
CA ASP A 144 -4.32 3.37 -1.66
C ASP A 144 -2.80 3.16 -1.47
N ASN A 145 -2.28 3.40 -0.26
CA ASN A 145 -0.87 3.18 0.07
C ASN A 145 -0.49 1.69 -0.02
N ASP A 146 -1.35 0.81 0.47
CA ASP A 146 -1.14 -0.64 0.35
C ASP A 146 -1.17 -1.13 -1.10
N MET A 147 -2.06 -0.57 -1.94
CA MET A 147 -2.05 -0.85 -3.38
C MET A 147 -0.75 -0.36 -4.03
N MET A 148 -0.32 0.87 -3.76
CA MET A 148 0.93 1.43 -4.28
C MET A 148 2.15 0.59 -3.88
N ARG A 149 2.18 0.08 -2.64
CA ARG A 149 3.25 -0.82 -2.17
C ARG A 149 3.29 -2.12 -2.96
N LYS A 150 2.14 -2.75 -3.20
CA LYS A 150 2.04 -3.98 -3.99
C LYS A 150 2.47 -3.75 -5.44
N ASP A 151 2.06 -2.64 -6.04
CA ASP A 151 2.45 -2.28 -7.40
C ASP A 151 3.95 -2.03 -7.52
N MET A 152 4.55 -1.33 -6.56
CA MET A 152 6.00 -1.14 -6.49
C MET A 152 6.77 -2.46 -6.41
N GLN A 153 6.31 -3.41 -5.59
CA GLN A 153 6.91 -4.74 -5.50
C GLN A 153 6.80 -5.50 -6.83
N ARG A 154 5.63 -5.45 -7.47
CA ARG A 154 5.40 -6.09 -8.77
C ARG A 154 6.29 -5.49 -9.86
N LEU A 155 6.38 -4.16 -9.92
CA LEU A 155 7.19 -3.46 -10.91
C LEU A 155 8.68 -3.74 -10.71
N THR A 156 9.14 -3.76 -9.46
CA THR A 156 10.53 -4.11 -9.11
C THR A 156 10.87 -5.54 -9.52
N LYS A 157 9.95 -6.49 -9.27
CA LYS A 157 10.12 -7.88 -9.70
C LYS A 157 10.22 -7.99 -11.22
N ASN A 158 9.30 -7.36 -11.96
CA ASN A 158 9.31 -7.35 -13.42
C ASN A 158 10.60 -6.73 -13.99
N LEU A 159 11.09 -5.64 -13.38
CA LEU A 159 12.35 -5.01 -13.77
C LEU A 159 13.54 -5.95 -13.57
N ASN A 160 13.59 -6.68 -12.44
CA ASN A 160 14.66 -7.62 -12.17
C ASN A 160 14.63 -8.82 -13.14
N GLU A 161 13.44 -9.36 -13.41
CA GLU A 161 13.25 -10.44 -14.40
C GLU A 161 13.67 -9.98 -15.80
N ASN A 162 13.28 -8.77 -16.21
CA ASN A 162 13.68 -8.21 -17.50
C ASN A 162 15.20 -8.00 -17.58
N LYS A 163 15.84 -7.47 -16.53
CA LYS A 163 17.31 -7.36 -16.46
C LYS A 163 18.03 -8.71 -16.51
N ALA A 164 17.44 -9.76 -15.94
CA ALA A 164 17.98 -11.12 -16.03
C ALA A 164 17.84 -11.66 -17.45
N TYR A 165 16.68 -11.45 -18.08
CA TYR A 165 16.41 -11.83 -19.46
C TYR A 165 17.37 -11.15 -20.45
N ILE A 166 17.58 -9.84 -20.33
CA ILE A 166 18.55 -9.11 -21.17
C ILE A 166 19.95 -9.70 -21.02
N ARG A 167 20.42 -9.92 -19.79
CA ARG A 167 21.74 -10.53 -19.54
C ARG A 167 21.86 -11.93 -20.15
N GLN A 168 20.82 -12.74 -20.03
CA GLN A 168 20.79 -14.07 -20.63
C GLN A 168 20.82 -13.98 -22.16
N SER A 169 20.04 -13.08 -22.75
CA SER A 169 20.03 -12.83 -24.19
C SER A 169 21.40 -12.39 -24.71
N GLU A 170 22.06 -11.46 -24.03
CA GLU A 170 23.40 -11.01 -24.37
C GLU A 170 24.43 -12.15 -24.28
N TYR A 171 24.33 -12.98 -23.24
CA TYR A 171 25.20 -14.13 -23.08
C TYR A 171 25.00 -15.15 -24.21
N THR A 172 23.75 -15.48 -24.55
CA THR A 172 23.41 -16.38 -25.66
C THR A 172 23.93 -15.82 -26.98
N PHE A 173 23.73 -14.54 -27.26
CA PHE A 173 24.23 -13.90 -28.47
C PHE A 173 25.76 -13.99 -28.58
N LYS A 174 26.48 -13.71 -27.49
CA LYS A 174 27.94 -13.87 -27.45
C LYS A 174 28.38 -15.32 -27.71
N LEU A 175 27.63 -16.29 -27.19
CA LEU A 175 27.91 -17.72 -27.38
C LEU A 175 27.65 -18.15 -28.83
N GLU A 176 26.54 -17.69 -29.42
CA GLU A 176 26.22 -17.92 -30.83
C GLU A 176 27.27 -17.32 -31.75
N GLU A 177 27.71 -16.09 -31.49
CA GLU A 177 28.74 -15.44 -32.31
C GLU A 177 30.09 -16.14 -32.17
N ARG A 178 30.44 -16.63 -30.98
CA ARG A 178 31.64 -17.47 -30.78
C ARG A 178 31.52 -18.79 -31.55
N ASN A 179 30.38 -19.47 -31.50
CA ASN A 179 30.15 -20.71 -32.25
C ASN A 179 30.22 -20.47 -33.75
N ARG A 180 29.57 -19.42 -34.25
CA ARG A 180 29.63 -19.00 -35.64
C ARG A 180 31.08 -18.76 -36.07
N LEU A 181 31.85 -18.04 -35.26
CA LEU A 181 33.26 -17.79 -35.52
C LEU A 181 34.09 -19.08 -35.52
N SER A 182 33.90 -19.97 -34.54
CA SER A 182 34.60 -21.26 -34.48
C SER A 182 34.29 -22.12 -35.70
N GLN A 183 33.03 -22.16 -36.15
CA GLN A 183 32.63 -22.86 -37.37
C GLN A 183 33.33 -22.25 -38.59
N GLU A 184 33.27 -20.91 -38.74
CA GLU A 184 33.89 -20.19 -39.85
C GLU A 184 35.42 -20.39 -39.89
N ILE A 185 36.07 -20.44 -38.72
CA ILE A 185 37.50 -20.75 -38.58
C ILE A 185 37.77 -22.21 -38.96
N HIS A 186 37.00 -23.15 -38.42
CA HIS A 186 37.14 -24.58 -38.70
C HIS A 186 37.03 -24.86 -40.20
N ASP A 187 36.04 -24.26 -40.86
CA ASP A 187 35.83 -24.47 -42.29
C ASP A 187 36.95 -23.80 -43.12
N LYS A 188 37.33 -22.54 -42.83
CA LYS A 188 38.36 -21.84 -43.61
C LYS A 188 39.76 -22.39 -43.40
N ILE A 189 40.17 -22.57 -42.14
CA ILE A 189 41.51 -23.06 -41.80
C ILE A 189 41.58 -24.57 -41.97
N GLY A 190 40.59 -25.32 -41.46
CA GLY A 190 40.57 -26.78 -41.55
C GLY A 190 40.60 -27.27 -42.99
N HIS A 191 39.77 -26.72 -43.89
CA HIS A 191 39.83 -27.12 -45.30
C HIS A 191 41.18 -26.79 -45.96
N SER A 192 41.77 -25.64 -45.64
CA SER A 192 43.08 -25.24 -46.18
C SER A 192 44.20 -26.14 -45.66
N MET A 193 44.18 -26.49 -44.37
CA MET A 193 45.14 -27.40 -43.75
C MET A 193 45.02 -28.82 -44.31
N THR A 194 43.80 -29.35 -44.42
CA THR A 194 43.58 -30.69 -44.99
C THR A 194 44.01 -30.73 -46.45
N SER A 195 43.70 -29.70 -47.24
CA SER A 195 44.13 -29.60 -48.65
C SER A 195 45.65 -29.56 -48.76
N ALA A 196 46.32 -28.76 -47.93
CA ALA A 196 47.77 -28.70 -47.90
C ALA A 196 48.41 -30.02 -47.44
N LEU A 197 47.82 -30.71 -46.45
CA LEU A 197 48.27 -32.02 -45.99
C LEU A 197 48.22 -33.06 -47.12
N ILE A 198 47.11 -33.12 -47.85
CA ILE A 198 46.95 -34.02 -49.01
C ILE A 198 48.00 -33.73 -50.08
N GLN A 199 48.24 -32.45 -50.39
CA GLN A 199 49.26 -32.01 -51.36
C GLN A 199 50.67 -32.41 -50.93
N MET A 200 51.02 -32.27 -49.64
CA MET A 200 52.29 -32.72 -49.09
C MET A 200 52.44 -34.25 -49.14
N GLU A 201 51.37 -34.99 -48.85
CA GLU A 201 51.37 -36.45 -48.92
C GLU A 201 51.54 -36.96 -50.36
N ALA A 202 50.93 -36.29 -51.34
CA ALA A 202 51.12 -36.57 -52.76
C ALA A 202 52.54 -36.24 -53.22
N ALA A 203 53.08 -35.09 -52.81
CA ALA A 203 54.45 -34.69 -53.10
C ALA A 203 55.45 -35.73 -52.57
N LYS A 204 55.29 -36.19 -51.32
CA LYS A 204 56.14 -37.21 -50.70
C LYS A 204 56.20 -38.51 -51.52
N ARG A 205 55.07 -38.95 -52.08
CA ARG A 205 55.00 -40.17 -52.91
C ARG A 205 55.70 -40.01 -54.25
N LEU A 206 55.75 -38.79 -54.79
CA LEU A 206 56.34 -38.47 -56.09
C LEU A 206 57.82 -38.06 -56.03
N MET A 207 58.39 -37.82 -54.83
CA MET A 207 59.77 -37.32 -54.68
C MET A 207 60.85 -38.13 -55.40
N ASP A 208 60.68 -39.46 -55.49
CA ASP A 208 61.66 -40.35 -56.14
C ASP A 208 61.35 -40.61 -57.61
N THR A 209 60.12 -40.35 -58.06
CA THR A 209 59.64 -40.70 -59.41
C THR A 209 59.47 -39.49 -60.32
N ASP A 210 58.98 -38.36 -59.80
CA ASP A 210 58.74 -37.12 -60.54
C ASP A 210 59.02 -35.91 -59.62
N LYS A 211 60.27 -35.47 -59.64
CA LYS A 211 60.77 -34.39 -58.76
C LYS A 211 60.16 -33.04 -59.08
N GLU A 212 59.89 -32.73 -60.34
CA GLU A 212 59.27 -31.46 -60.75
C GLU A 212 57.83 -31.38 -60.23
N LYS A 213 57.03 -32.45 -60.43
CA LYS A 213 55.67 -32.51 -59.91
C LYS A 213 55.63 -32.47 -58.38
N ALA A 214 56.54 -33.16 -57.70
CA ALA A 214 56.64 -33.13 -56.25
C ALA A 214 56.93 -31.70 -55.71
N ALA A 215 57.82 -30.96 -56.36
CA ALA A 215 58.13 -29.57 -56.00
C ALA A 215 56.92 -28.64 -56.23
N GLU A 216 56.18 -28.81 -57.33
CA GLU A 216 54.95 -28.07 -57.62
C GLU A 216 53.89 -28.28 -56.51
N LEU A 217 53.64 -29.52 -56.10
CA LEU A 217 52.65 -29.86 -55.06
C LEU A 217 53.05 -29.30 -53.68
N LEU A 218 54.35 -29.33 -53.35
CA LEU A 218 54.89 -28.68 -52.14
C LEU A 218 54.68 -27.16 -52.16
N GLN A 219 54.96 -26.51 -53.29
CA GLN A 219 54.72 -25.07 -53.46
C GLN A 219 53.23 -24.73 -53.29
N ASN A 220 52.34 -25.55 -53.85
CA ASN A 220 50.90 -25.41 -53.70
C ASN A 220 50.48 -25.56 -52.23
N ALA A 221 50.99 -26.56 -51.51
CA ALA A 221 50.74 -26.73 -50.08
C ALA A 221 51.17 -25.51 -49.25
N ILE A 222 52.37 -24.97 -49.51
CA ILE A 222 52.88 -23.75 -48.84
C ILE A 222 51.97 -22.55 -49.14
N SER A 223 51.50 -22.41 -50.38
CA SER A 223 50.59 -21.33 -50.77
C SER A 223 49.26 -21.40 -50.01
N PHE A 224 48.68 -22.60 -49.82
CA PHE A 224 47.46 -22.78 -49.05
C PHE A 224 47.63 -22.37 -47.58
N PHE A 225 48.75 -22.72 -46.95
CA PHE A 225 49.06 -22.27 -45.59
C PHE A 225 49.23 -20.75 -45.50
N LEU A 226 49.96 -20.13 -46.44
CA LEU A 226 50.14 -18.68 -46.48
C LEU A 226 48.80 -17.95 -46.63
N ILE A 227 47.92 -18.42 -47.53
CA ILE A 227 46.59 -17.84 -47.71
C ILE A 227 45.76 -17.97 -46.42
N ALA A 228 45.81 -19.12 -45.75
CA ALA A 228 45.09 -19.35 -44.50
C ALA A 228 45.58 -18.42 -43.38
N ILE A 229 46.90 -18.30 -43.21
CA ILE A 229 47.52 -17.42 -42.21
C ILE A 229 47.19 -15.95 -42.50
N TYR A 230 47.29 -15.52 -43.75
CA TYR A 230 47.06 -14.13 -44.13
C TYR A 230 45.59 -13.72 -43.99
N LYS A 231 44.64 -14.61 -44.37
CA LYS A 231 43.21 -14.38 -44.15
C LYS A 231 42.86 -14.32 -42.67
N PHE A 232 43.53 -15.11 -41.83
CA PHE A 232 43.28 -15.11 -40.38
C PHE A 232 43.87 -13.88 -39.68
N GLY A 233 45.12 -13.53 -39.98
CA GLY A 233 45.81 -12.37 -39.39
C GLY A 233 45.10 -11.05 -39.66
N ARG A 234 44.69 -10.80 -40.92
CA ARG A 234 43.99 -9.56 -41.31
C ARG A 234 42.63 -9.39 -40.62
N ASN A 235 41.94 -10.48 -40.27
CA ASN A 235 40.65 -10.42 -39.58
C ASN A 235 40.77 -10.11 -38.08
N ASN A 236 41.92 -10.40 -37.46
CA ASN A 236 42.18 -10.06 -36.06
C ASN A 236 42.50 -8.57 -35.88
N ASP A 237 43.24 -7.97 -36.81
CA ASP A 237 43.61 -6.55 -36.74
C ASP A 237 42.41 -5.60 -36.92
N ALA A 238 41.40 -6.02 -37.70
CA ALA A 238 40.16 -5.25 -37.89
C ALA A 238 39.21 -5.27 -36.68
N ARG A 239 39.36 -6.23 -35.75
CA ARG A 239 38.51 -6.34 -34.55
C ARG A 239 39.02 -5.58 -33.33
N ASN A 240 40.30 -5.22 -33.28
CA ASN A 240 40.88 -4.46 -32.16
C ASN A 240 40.56 -2.94 -32.21
N PHE A 241 39.73 -2.50 -33.17
CA PHE A 241 39.35 -1.09 -33.38
C PHE A 241 37.89 -0.75 -33.05
N ILE A 242 37.12 -1.67 -32.46
CA ILE A 242 35.74 -1.45 -31.97
C ILE A 242 35.67 -1.88 -30.50
#